data_AF-A0A2E5I7X7-F1
#
_entry.id   AF-A0A2E5I7X7-F1
#
_cell.length_a   1.000
_cell.length_b   1.000
_cell.length_c   1.000
_cell.angle_alpha   90.00
_cell.angle_beta   90.00
_cell.angle_gamma   90.00
#
_symmetry.space_group_name_H-M   'P 1'
#
loop_
_entity.id
_entity.type
_entity.pdbx_description
1 polymer ?
#
loop_
_entity_poly.entity_id
_entity_poly.type
_entity_poly.pdbx_seq_one_letter_code
_entity_poly.pdbx_strand_id
1 'polypeptide(L)'
;MWRMQAIGTVSELTGERDIQRDHGTRLFKFRQDINEEMRHYHPRGDSIITSYVNGVNEYIRQTSINVNLLPIEFEILGIRPKPWTPEVVISRHQGLLGNIQSELIYGRQVAKYGHEIVNELNWFHPWGKPNIELDSKINGDLLSNDILQLYEAFRRSVVFAPKHVIPKFRNNESTSLQLNQKGVWYSEKSSIEKDFIGSNNWVISGKRSALERNLV
;
A
#
# COMPACT_ATOMS: atom_id res chain seq x y z
N MET A 1 8.71 8.22 7.37
CA MET A 1 7.99 7.94 6.10
C MET A 1 6.70 7.14 6.31
N TRP A 2 6.73 5.97 6.97
CA TRP A 2 5.55 5.11 7.21
C TRP A 2 4.29 5.88 7.65
N ARG A 3 4.38 6.62 8.76
CA ARG A 3 3.30 7.47 9.26
C ARG A 3 2.70 8.37 8.17
N MET A 4 3.51 9.07 7.39
CA MET A 4 3.03 10.00 6.35
C MET A 4 2.22 9.28 5.27
N GLN A 5 2.66 8.10 4.85
CA GLN A 5 1.92 7.27 3.89
C GLN A 5 0.63 6.69 4.49
N ALA A 6 0.63 6.37 5.78
CA ALA A 6 -0.54 5.86 6.50
C ALA A 6 -1.66 6.91 6.65
N ILE A 7 -1.30 8.18 6.89
CA ILE A 7 -2.30 9.23 7.20
C ILE A 7 -2.56 10.22 6.06
N GLY A 8 -1.80 10.13 4.97
CA GLY A 8 -1.95 10.98 3.78
C GLY A 8 -1.32 12.36 3.98
N THR A 9 -0.07 12.40 4.40
CA THR A 9 0.70 13.65 4.59
C THR A 9 2.07 13.58 3.93
N VAL A 10 2.20 12.87 2.82
CA VAL A 10 3.46 12.79 2.05
C VAL A 10 3.72 14.08 1.29
N SER A 11 2.66 14.75 0.82
CA SER A 11 2.76 16.04 0.11
C SER A 11 3.34 17.17 0.97
N GLU A 12 3.31 17.06 2.31
CA GLU A 12 4.04 17.97 3.21
C GLU A 12 5.55 18.00 2.90
N LEU A 13 6.10 16.89 2.38
CA LEU A 13 7.52 16.75 2.07
C LEU A 13 7.82 16.84 0.56
N THR A 14 6.93 16.31 -0.28
CA THR A 14 7.15 16.18 -1.73
C THR A 14 6.35 17.16 -2.58
N GLY A 15 5.50 17.97 -1.95
CA GLY A 15 4.69 19.00 -2.59
C GLY A 15 3.55 18.44 -3.45
N GLU A 16 3.15 19.24 -4.45
CA GLU A 16 1.96 19.02 -5.28
C GLU A 16 1.90 17.64 -5.93
N ARG A 17 3.07 17.06 -6.23
CA ARG A 17 3.20 15.73 -6.84
C ARG A 17 2.37 14.68 -6.10
N ASP A 18 2.34 14.72 -4.77
CA ASP A 18 1.71 13.70 -3.94
C ASP A 18 0.39 14.14 -3.29
N ILE A 19 -0.23 15.23 -3.77
CA ILE A 19 -1.58 15.62 -3.33
C ILE A 19 -2.59 14.51 -3.63
N GLN A 20 -2.56 13.94 -4.84
CA GLN A 20 -3.48 12.86 -5.22
C GLN A 20 -3.22 11.57 -4.42
N ARG A 21 -1.96 11.28 -4.08
CA ARG A 21 -1.61 10.20 -3.15
C ARG A 21 -2.29 10.43 -1.80
N ASP A 22 -2.10 11.61 -1.24
CA ASP A 22 -2.61 11.96 0.09
C ASP A 22 -4.14 11.97 0.11
N HIS A 23 -4.77 12.36 -0.98
CA HIS A 23 -6.21 12.24 -1.17
C HIS A 23 -6.65 10.77 -1.19
N GLY A 24 -6.03 9.94 -2.04
CA GLY A 24 -6.27 8.50 -2.10
C GLY A 24 -6.11 7.83 -0.73
N THR A 25 -5.00 8.08 -0.01
CA THR A 25 -4.80 7.55 1.34
C THR A 25 -5.96 7.88 2.28
N ARG A 26 -6.48 9.12 2.23
CA ARG A 26 -7.60 9.52 3.09
C ARG A 26 -8.91 8.82 2.72
N LEU A 27 -9.13 8.46 1.46
CA LEU A 27 -10.29 7.66 1.07
C LEU A 27 -10.27 6.28 1.75
N PHE A 28 -9.10 5.63 1.81
CA PHE A 28 -8.90 4.31 2.41
C PHE A 28 -8.77 4.30 3.96
N LYS A 29 -9.02 5.43 4.64
CA LYS A 29 -8.98 5.47 6.10
C LYS A 29 -10.16 4.71 6.72
N PHE A 30 -9.86 3.96 7.78
CA PHE A 30 -10.86 3.45 8.69
C PHE A 30 -11.52 4.61 9.45
N ARG A 31 -12.84 4.53 9.66
CA ARG A 31 -13.65 5.63 10.23
C ARG A 31 -14.64 5.19 11.32
N GLN A 32 -14.61 3.92 11.72
CA GLN A 32 -15.45 3.43 12.80
C GLN A 32 -14.67 3.44 14.12
N ASP A 33 -15.22 2.81 15.17
CA ASP A 33 -14.56 2.74 16.47
C ASP A 33 -13.23 1.97 16.37
N ILE A 34 -12.13 2.69 16.61
CA ILE A 34 -10.80 2.12 16.50
C ILE A 34 -10.49 1.11 17.61
N ASN A 35 -11.06 1.27 18.80
CA ASN A 35 -10.85 0.31 19.88
C ASN A 35 -11.56 -1.00 19.56
N GLU A 36 -12.75 -0.93 18.97
CA GLU A 36 -13.45 -2.11 18.48
C GLU A 36 -12.67 -2.80 17.36
N GLU A 37 -12.21 -2.06 16.34
CA GLU A 37 -11.36 -2.60 15.27
C GLU A 37 -10.11 -3.30 15.83
N MET A 38 -9.42 -2.65 16.77
CA MET A 38 -8.22 -3.24 17.38
C MET A 38 -8.53 -4.54 18.13
N ARG A 39 -9.69 -4.66 18.77
CA ARG A 39 -10.10 -5.88 19.48
C ARG A 39 -10.46 -7.05 18.56
N HIS A 40 -10.66 -6.82 17.26
CA HIS A 40 -10.80 -7.90 16.28
C HIS A 40 -9.49 -8.69 16.07
N TYR A 41 -8.33 -8.03 16.23
CA TYR A 41 -7.04 -8.70 16.09
C TYR A 41 -6.65 -9.53 17.33
N HIS A 42 -7.11 -9.09 18.51
CA HIS A 42 -6.86 -9.76 19.79
C HIS A 42 -7.81 -9.19 20.87
N PRO A 43 -8.31 -9.94 21.87
CA PRO A 43 -9.19 -9.40 22.92
C PRO A 43 -8.65 -8.20 23.70
N ARG A 44 -7.32 -8.04 23.71
CA ARG A 44 -6.58 -6.90 24.31
C ARG A 44 -5.95 -5.98 23.26
N GLY A 45 -6.41 -6.01 22.02
CA GLY A 45 -5.74 -5.36 20.89
C GLY A 45 -5.60 -3.85 21.08
N ASP A 46 -6.62 -3.22 21.64
CA ASP A 46 -6.60 -1.81 22.03
C ASP A 46 -5.48 -1.47 23.02
N SER A 47 -5.27 -2.31 24.03
CA SER A 47 -4.21 -2.15 25.02
C SER A 47 -2.82 -2.42 24.43
N ILE A 48 -2.68 -3.48 23.63
CA ILE A 48 -1.42 -3.90 23.01
C ILE A 48 -0.93 -2.82 22.02
N ILE A 49 -1.79 -2.40 21.10
CA ILE A 49 -1.43 -1.43 20.06
C ILE A 49 -1.19 -0.06 20.67
N THR A 50 -2.00 0.37 21.65
CA THR A 50 -1.75 1.63 22.36
C THR A 50 -0.41 1.61 23.10
N SER A 51 -0.07 0.50 23.76
CA SER A 51 1.23 0.37 24.44
C SER A 51 2.41 0.45 23.47
N TYR A 52 2.28 -0.19 22.29
CA TYR A 52 3.28 -0.08 21.23
C TYR A 52 3.45 1.38 20.75
N VAL A 53 2.35 2.07 20.48
CA VAL A 53 2.35 3.49 20.07
C VAL A 53 3.00 4.37 21.13
N ASN A 54 2.71 4.12 22.42
CA ASN A 54 3.32 4.85 23.53
C ASN A 54 4.84 4.66 23.56
N GLY A 55 5.33 3.43 23.33
CA GLY A 55 6.77 3.16 23.23
C GLY A 55 7.44 3.91 22.07
N VAL A 56 6.81 3.92 20.89
CA VAL A 56 7.30 4.69 19.73
C VAL A 56 7.33 6.19 20.04
N ASN A 57 6.26 6.71 20.64
CA ASN A 57 6.16 8.13 20.98
C ASN A 57 7.16 8.55 22.07
N GLU A 58 7.48 7.68 23.03
CA GLU A 58 8.52 7.93 24.01
C GLU A 58 9.89 8.06 23.34
N TYR A 59 10.24 7.17 22.39
CA TYR A 59 11.48 7.31 21.64
C TYR A 59 11.51 8.63 20.84
N ILE A 60 10.41 9.00 20.19
CA ILE A 60 10.28 10.30 19.50
C ILE A 60 10.55 11.47 20.46
N ARG A 61 10.00 11.42 21.67
CA ARG A 61 10.23 12.44 22.70
C ARG A 61 11.71 12.53 23.08
N GLN A 62 12.38 11.39 23.25
CA GLN A 62 13.82 11.33 23.55
C GLN A 62 14.67 11.98 22.45
N THR A 63 14.31 11.83 21.17
CA THR A 63 15.03 12.52 20.07
C THR A 63 14.96 14.05 20.14
N SER A 64 13.95 14.60 20.83
CA SER A 64 13.83 16.06 21.04
C SER A 64 14.69 16.55 22.20
N ILE A 65 15.08 15.66 23.12
CA ILE A 65 15.98 15.95 24.24
C ILE A 65 17.43 15.76 23.82
N ASN A 66 17.71 14.65 23.12
CA ASN A 66 19.03 14.31 22.62
C ASN A 66 19.00 14.17 21.09
N VAL A 67 19.49 15.20 20.40
CA VAL A 67 19.54 15.25 18.94
C VAL A 67 20.36 14.13 18.31
N ASN A 68 21.32 13.54 19.05
CA ASN A 68 22.14 12.43 18.54
C ASN A 68 21.35 11.13 18.36
N LEU A 69 20.14 11.03 18.93
CA LEU A 69 19.22 9.91 18.71
C LEU A 69 18.39 10.05 17.42
N LEU A 70 18.41 11.23 16.79
CA LEU A 70 17.67 11.50 15.58
C LEU A 70 18.38 10.89 14.36
N PRO A 71 17.73 10.00 13.60
CA PRO A 71 18.33 9.45 12.39
C PRO A 71 18.68 10.53 11.36
N ILE A 72 19.78 10.32 10.64
CA ILE A 72 20.34 11.29 9.68
C ILE A 72 19.34 11.68 8.58
N GLU A 73 18.43 10.79 8.20
CA GLU A 73 17.42 11.06 7.17
C GLU A 73 16.52 12.24 7.54
N PHE A 74 16.22 12.44 8.84
CA PHE A 74 15.45 13.61 9.29
C PHE A 74 16.24 14.91 9.11
N GLU A 75 17.56 14.87 9.31
CA GLU A 75 18.43 16.01 9.06
C GLU A 75 18.54 16.31 7.56
N ILE A 76 18.75 15.27 6.74
CA ILE A 76 18.83 15.36 5.27
C ILE A 76 17.57 15.95 4.66
N LEU A 77 16.41 15.57 5.18
CA LEU A 77 15.11 16.04 4.69
C LEU A 77 14.63 17.32 5.39
N GLY A 78 15.33 17.81 6.41
CA GLY A 78 14.93 19.00 7.17
C GLY A 78 13.60 18.85 7.91
N ILE A 79 13.24 17.63 8.31
CA ILE A 79 11.98 17.33 9.00
C ILE A 79 12.23 16.80 10.42
N ARG A 80 11.15 16.69 11.20
CA ARG A 80 11.15 16.08 12.54
C ARG A 80 10.13 14.95 12.62
N PRO A 81 10.38 13.92 13.43
CA PRO A 81 9.38 12.89 13.69
C PRO A 81 8.14 13.52 14.32
N LYS A 82 6.96 13.02 13.94
CA LYS A 82 5.66 13.41 14.52
C LYS A 82 5.08 12.21 15.28
N PRO A 83 4.31 12.44 16.36
CA PRO A 83 3.69 11.37 17.13
C PRO A 83 2.87 10.41 16.26
N TRP A 84 2.91 9.14 16.65
CA TRP A 84 2.08 8.07 16.13
C TRP A 84 0.78 7.97 16.91
N THR A 85 -0.25 7.47 16.26
CA THR A 85 -1.54 7.08 16.83
C THR A 85 -1.81 5.62 16.51
N PRO A 86 -2.74 4.95 17.20
CA PRO A 86 -3.16 3.59 16.83
C PRO A 86 -3.58 3.45 15.36
N GLU A 87 -4.20 4.49 14.78
CA GLU A 87 -4.56 4.52 13.35
C GLU A 87 -3.37 4.30 12.42
N VAL A 88 -2.17 4.78 12.79
CA VAL A 88 -0.96 4.57 11.99
C VAL A 88 -0.59 3.10 11.94
N VAL A 89 -0.74 2.40 13.08
CA VAL A 89 -0.38 0.98 13.23
C VAL A 89 -1.34 0.10 12.48
N ILE A 90 -2.65 0.33 12.63
CA ILE A 90 -3.69 -0.47 11.95
C ILE A 90 -4.02 0.02 10.54
N SER A 91 -3.28 1.02 10.03
CA SER A 91 -3.52 1.55 8.69
C SER A 91 -3.37 0.46 7.63
N ARG A 92 -4.34 0.38 6.71
CA ARG A 92 -4.37 -0.65 5.66
C ARG A 92 -3.52 -0.29 4.44
N HIS A 93 -2.66 0.73 4.57
CA HIS A 93 -1.94 1.25 3.41
C HIS A 93 -0.90 0.29 2.83
N GLN A 94 -0.43 -0.66 3.66
CA GLN A 94 0.42 -1.79 3.28
C GLN A 94 -0.33 -3.13 3.31
N GLY A 95 -1.67 -3.09 3.26
CA GLY A 95 -2.47 -4.31 3.15
C GLY A 95 -2.12 -5.12 1.90
N LEU A 96 -2.28 -6.44 1.98
CA LEU A 96 -2.24 -7.32 0.82
C LEU A 96 -3.50 -7.06 0.00
N LEU A 97 -3.37 -6.17 -0.98
CA LEU A 97 -4.43 -5.79 -1.90
C LEU A 97 -4.01 -6.25 -3.30
N GLY A 98 -4.90 -6.97 -3.97
CA GLY A 98 -4.66 -7.51 -5.30
C GLY A 98 -5.68 -6.99 -6.31
N ASN A 99 -5.61 -7.56 -7.51
CA ASN A 99 -6.65 -7.69 -8.55
C ASN A 99 -7.44 -6.48 -9.08
N ILE A 100 -7.57 -5.34 -8.40
CA ILE A 100 -8.48 -4.26 -8.84
C ILE A 100 -8.18 -3.71 -10.25
N GLN A 101 -6.89 -3.64 -10.63
CA GLN A 101 -6.50 -3.25 -11.99
C GLN A 101 -6.97 -4.29 -13.02
N SER A 102 -6.79 -5.58 -12.72
CA SER A 102 -7.28 -6.68 -13.54
C SER A 102 -8.80 -6.69 -13.63
N GLU A 103 -9.51 -6.49 -12.50
CA GLU A 103 -10.96 -6.40 -12.46
C GLU A 103 -11.49 -5.27 -13.36
N LEU A 104 -10.89 -4.07 -13.28
CA LEU A 104 -11.29 -2.97 -14.16
C LEU A 104 -10.96 -3.26 -15.64
N ILE A 105 -9.83 -3.91 -15.91
CA ILE A 105 -9.48 -4.34 -17.28
C ILE A 105 -10.54 -5.33 -17.81
N TYR A 106 -10.91 -6.34 -17.03
CA TYR A 106 -11.94 -7.30 -17.44
C TYR A 106 -13.30 -6.62 -17.59
N GLY A 107 -13.70 -5.76 -16.65
CA GLY A 107 -14.95 -4.99 -16.76
C GLY A 107 -15.02 -4.15 -18.05
N ARG A 108 -13.91 -3.48 -18.41
CA ARG A 108 -13.80 -2.73 -19.67
C ARG A 108 -13.89 -3.64 -20.91
N GLN A 109 -13.27 -4.82 -20.86
CA GLN A 109 -13.37 -5.79 -21.96
C GLN A 109 -14.80 -6.32 -22.09
N VAL A 110 -15.47 -6.66 -20.98
CA VAL A 110 -16.85 -7.17 -20.98
C VAL A 110 -17.81 -6.10 -21.49
N ALA A 111 -17.65 -4.85 -21.07
CA ALA A 111 -18.46 -3.72 -21.58
C ALA A 111 -18.34 -3.57 -23.10
N LYS A 112 -17.16 -3.86 -23.67
CA LYS A 112 -16.88 -3.64 -25.10
C LYS A 112 -17.18 -4.84 -25.99
N TYR A 113 -16.92 -6.06 -25.50
CA TYR A 113 -16.93 -7.28 -26.30
C TYR A 113 -17.92 -8.35 -25.80
N GLY A 114 -18.58 -8.11 -24.67
CA GLY A 114 -19.44 -9.10 -24.02
C GLY A 114 -18.64 -10.16 -23.23
N HIS A 115 -19.28 -10.76 -22.23
CA HIS A 115 -18.65 -11.71 -21.31
C HIS A 115 -18.21 -13.03 -21.98
N GLU A 116 -18.85 -13.42 -23.08
CA GLU A 116 -18.53 -14.65 -23.81
C GLU A 116 -17.12 -14.59 -24.42
N ILE A 117 -16.85 -13.55 -25.23
CA ILE A 117 -15.54 -13.33 -25.87
C ILE A 117 -14.44 -13.16 -24.81
N VAL A 118 -14.71 -12.43 -23.72
CA VAL A 118 -13.72 -12.21 -22.66
C VAL A 118 -13.37 -13.50 -21.93
N ASN A 119 -14.33 -14.40 -21.74
CA ASN A 119 -14.07 -15.73 -21.18
C ASN A 119 -13.22 -16.60 -22.11
N GLU A 120 -13.37 -16.48 -23.42
CA GLU A 120 -12.55 -17.22 -24.39
C GLU A 120 -11.12 -16.68 -24.48
N LEU A 121 -10.94 -15.36 -24.39
CA LEU A 121 -9.64 -14.71 -24.55
C LEU A 121 -8.76 -14.77 -23.28
N ASN A 122 -9.35 -14.94 -22.10
CA ASN A 122 -8.63 -14.86 -20.83
C ASN A 122 -8.58 -16.21 -20.11
N TRP A 123 -7.44 -16.47 -19.49
CA TRP A 123 -7.20 -17.70 -18.73
C TRP A 123 -7.57 -17.48 -17.24
N PHE A 124 -8.74 -17.93 -16.81
CA PHE A 124 -9.25 -17.77 -15.44
C PHE A 124 -9.01 -18.99 -14.51
N HIS A 125 -8.15 -19.92 -14.91
CA HIS A 125 -7.81 -21.11 -14.11
C HIS A 125 -7.04 -20.75 -12.82
N PRO A 126 -7.07 -21.62 -11.78
CA PRO A 126 -7.66 -22.96 -11.75
C PRO A 126 -9.17 -23.01 -11.44
N TRP A 127 -9.83 -21.89 -11.19
CA TRP A 127 -11.17 -21.86 -10.58
C TRP A 127 -12.35 -22.07 -11.55
N GLY A 128 -12.08 -22.46 -12.79
CA GLY A 128 -13.11 -22.73 -13.81
C GLY A 128 -13.53 -21.48 -14.58
N LYS A 129 -14.81 -21.41 -14.97
CA LYS A 129 -15.40 -20.30 -15.72
C LYS A 129 -16.12 -19.34 -14.76
N PRO A 130 -15.49 -18.22 -14.35
CA PRO A 130 -16.14 -17.27 -13.46
C PRO A 130 -17.31 -16.57 -14.16
N ASN A 131 -18.30 -16.15 -13.38
CA ASN A 131 -19.28 -15.19 -13.87
C ASN A 131 -18.63 -13.80 -13.91
N ILE A 132 -18.42 -13.27 -15.11
CA ILE A 132 -17.85 -11.95 -15.37
C ILE A 132 -18.85 -11.01 -16.03
N GLU A 133 -20.13 -11.37 -16.06
CA GLU A 133 -21.19 -10.48 -16.53
C GLU A 133 -21.22 -9.21 -15.67
N LEU A 134 -21.39 -8.06 -16.33
CA LEU A 134 -21.56 -6.80 -15.61
C LEU A 134 -22.94 -6.81 -14.95
N ASP A 135 -22.99 -6.45 -13.66
CA ASP A 135 -24.26 -6.24 -12.97
C ASP A 135 -25.07 -5.16 -13.72
N SER A 136 -26.39 -5.38 -13.84
CA SER A 136 -27.34 -4.44 -14.46
C SER A 136 -27.24 -2.99 -13.95
N LYS A 137 -26.74 -2.78 -12.72
CA LYS A 137 -26.53 -1.46 -12.12
C LYS A 137 -25.27 -0.75 -12.61
N ILE A 138 -24.36 -1.46 -13.28
CA ILE A 138 -23.09 -0.93 -13.78
C ILE A 138 -23.29 -0.48 -15.23
N ASN A 139 -23.14 0.83 -15.46
CA ASN A 139 -23.03 1.34 -16.83
C ASN A 139 -21.61 1.12 -17.35
N GLY A 140 -21.46 0.23 -18.33
CA GLY A 140 -20.18 -0.12 -18.95
C GLY A 140 -19.44 1.07 -19.57
N ASP A 141 -20.14 2.08 -20.07
CA ASP A 141 -19.52 3.27 -20.69
C ASP A 141 -18.70 4.08 -19.68
N LEU A 142 -19.14 4.09 -18.41
CA LEU A 142 -18.46 4.80 -17.32
C LEU A 142 -17.14 4.13 -16.91
N LEU A 143 -16.92 2.87 -17.29
CA LEU A 143 -15.68 2.15 -17.00
C LEU A 143 -14.48 2.73 -17.77
N SER A 144 -14.72 3.51 -18.83
CA SER A 144 -13.67 4.22 -19.58
C SER A 144 -13.01 5.36 -18.80
N ASN A 145 -13.69 5.88 -17.77
CA ASN A 145 -13.15 6.93 -16.91
C ASN A 145 -11.90 6.47 -16.15
N ASP A 146 -11.12 7.43 -15.67
CA ASP A 146 -9.94 7.19 -14.82
C ASP A 146 -10.36 6.87 -13.37
N ILE A 147 -11.03 5.74 -13.20
CA ILE A 147 -11.62 5.29 -11.93
C ILE A 147 -10.55 5.02 -10.87
N LEU A 148 -9.37 4.54 -11.29
CA LEU A 148 -8.31 4.14 -10.37
C LEU A 148 -7.26 5.22 -10.11
N GLN A 149 -7.41 6.44 -10.65
CA GLN A 149 -6.43 7.52 -10.50
C GLN A 149 -5.92 7.69 -9.06
N LEU A 150 -6.84 7.85 -8.11
CA LEU A 150 -6.52 8.06 -6.70
C LEU A 150 -5.93 6.81 -6.05
N TYR A 151 -6.39 5.63 -6.46
CA TYR A 151 -5.85 4.36 -5.99
C TYR A 151 -4.40 4.18 -6.46
N GLU A 152 -4.11 4.41 -7.73
CA GLU A 152 -2.76 4.29 -8.30
C GLU A 152 -1.80 5.35 -7.74
N ALA A 153 -2.27 6.59 -7.58
CA ALA A 153 -1.51 7.65 -6.93
C ALA A 153 -1.14 7.28 -5.48
N PHE A 154 -2.09 6.69 -4.77
CA PHE A 154 -1.89 6.18 -3.41
C PHE A 154 -0.88 5.01 -3.35
N ARG A 155 -0.95 4.07 -4.30
CA ARG A 155 -0.14 2.84 -4.30
C ARG A 155 1.29 3.00 -4.83
N ARG A 156 1.56 3.99 -5.66
CA ARG A 156 2.91 4.18 -6.23
C ARG A 156 3.93 4.54 -5.14
N SER A 157 5.20 4.18 -5.35
CA SER A 157 6.30 4.49 -4.43
C SER A 157 6.54 5.99 -4.25
N VAL A 158 6.98 6.39 -3.05
CA VAL A 158 7.42 7.77 -2.78
C VAL A 158 8.73 8.03 -3.51
N VAL A 159 8.78 9.06 -4.34
CA VAL A 159 9.99 9.42 -5.10
C VAL A 159 10.53 10.75 -4.58
N PHE A 160 11.77 10.70 -4.10
CA PHE A 160 12.50 11.89 -3.69
C PHE A 160 13.20 12.55 -4.88
N ALA A 161 13.23 13.88 -4.86
CA ALA A 161 13.97 14.71 -5.80
C ALA A 161 15.01 15.53 -5.01
N PRO A 162 16.10 16.00 -5.64
CA PRO A 162 17.11 16.81 -4.97
C PRO A 162 16.53 18.03 -4.23
N LYS A 163 15.44 18.61 -4.76
CA LYS A 163 14.74 19.74 -4.12
C LYS A 163 14.13 19.40 -2.73
N HIS A 164 13.84 18.13 -2.44
CA HIS A 164 13.32 17.67 -1.15
C HIS A 164 14.43 17.48 -0.10
N VAL A 165 15.70 17.49 -0.52
CA VAL A 165 16.86 17.41 0.36
C VAL A 165 17.33 18.83 0.69
N ILE A 166 17.75 19.09 1.92
CA ILE A 166 18.27 20.41 2.29
C ILE A 166 19.61 20.70 1.57
N PRO A 167 19.90 21.96 1.22
CA PRO A 167 21.01 22.30 0.31
C PRO A 167 22.37 21.69 0.68
N LYS A 168 22.69 21.62 1.99
CA LYS A 168 23.98 21.10 2.47
C LYS A 168 24.21 19.60 2.21
N PHE A 169 23.16 18.82 1.94
CA PHE A 169 23.24 17.38 1.68
C PHE A 169 22.88 17.01 0.24
N ARG A 170 22.69 17.99 -0.65
CA ARG A 170 22.41 17.70 -2.07
C ARG A 170 23.69 17.24 -2.75
N ASN A 171 23.59 16.15 -3.52
CA ASN A 171 24.67 15.75 -4.42
C ASN A 171 24.92 16.86 -5.45
N ASN A 172 26.19 17.03 -5.82
CA ASN A 172 26.61 17.80 -6.98
C ASN A 172 26.64 16.90 -8.23
N GLU A 173 26.76 17.49 -9.42
CA GLU A 173 26.81 16.74 -10.70
C GLU A 173 27.90 15.64 -10.72
N SER A 174 28.97 15.79 -9.93
CA SER A 174 30.06 14.81 -9.85
C SER A 174 29.80 13.63 -8.89
N THR A 175 28.81 13.72 -7.99
CA THR A 175 28.44 12.66 -7.03
C THR A 175 27.08 12.04 -7.32
N SER A 176 26.35 12.52 -8.33
CA SER A 176 25.15 11.86 -8.82
C SER A 176 25.52 10.57 -9.55
N LEU A 177 25.67 9.48 -8.80
CA LEU A 177 25.47 8.15 -9.38
C LEU A 177 24.03 8.14 -9.91
N GLN A 178 23.87 8.22 -11.22
CA GLN A 178 22.62 7.88 -11.88
C GLN A 178 22.39 6.38 -11.66
N LEU A 179 21.93 6.01 -10.46
CA LEU A 179 21.24 4.77 -10.27
C LEU A 179 19.99 4.91 -11.13
N ASN A 180 20.06 4.31 -12.32
CA ASN A 180 18.98 4.22 -13.27
C ASN A 180 17.76 3.76 -12.48
N GLN A 181 16.81 4.66 -12.20
CA GLN A 181 15.62 4.43 -11.40
C GLN A 181 14.62 3.51 -12.12
N LYS A 182 15.09 2.49 -12.83
CA LYS A 182 14.30 1.27 -12.96
C LYS A 182 14.30 0.65 -11.57
N GLY A 183 13.31 1.06 -10.78
CA GLY A 183 13.12 0.65 -9.40
C GLY A 183 13.40 -0.85 -9.26
N VAL A 184 14.51 -1.18 -8.62
CA VAL A 184 14.65 -2.46 -7.97
C VAL A 184 13.53 -2.45 -6.94
N TRP A 185 12.44 -3.19 -7.19
CA TRP A 185 11.43 -3.78 -6.30
C TRP A 185 10.10 -3.93 -7.06
N TYR A 186 9.79 -5.18 -7.41
CA TYR A 186 8.61 -5.63 -8.18
C TYR A 186 8.40 -4.83 -9.48
N SER A 187 9.29 -5.04 -10.46
CA SER A 187 8.82 -5.00 -11.85
C SER A 187 7.56 -5.83 -11.93
N GLU A 188 6.58 -5.41 -12.74
CA GLU A 188 5.48 -6.25 -13.17
C GLU A 188 6.02 -7.66 -13.42
N LYS A 189 5.87 -8.53 -12.42
CA LYS A 189 5.96 -9.95 -12.61
C LYS A 189 4.95 -10.17 -13.73
N SER A 190 5.42 -10.75 -14.83
CA SER A 190 4.55 -11.17 -15.92
C SER A 190 3.31 -11.83 -15.29
N SER A 191 2.14 -11.68 -15.90
CA SER A 191 0.91 -12.32 -15.43
C SER A 191 1.14 -13.77 -14.95
N ILE A 192 2.04 -14.49 -15.64
CA ILE A 192 2.56 -15.82 -15.31
C ILE A 192 3.14 -15.91 -13.89
N GLU A 193 4.02 -15.01 -13.46
CA GLU A 193 4.68 -15.10 -12.16
C GLU A 193 3.78 -14.74 -10.97
N LYS A 194 2.67 -14.02 -11.17
CA LYS A 194 1.70 -13.70 -10.10
C LYS A 194 0.97 -14.95 -9.61
N ASP A 195 0.71 -15.89 -10.52
CA ASP A 195 -0.02 -17.14 -10.23
C ASP A 195 0.81 -18.13 -9.39
N PHE A 196 2.13 -17.93 -9.27
CA PHE A 196 3.05 -18.80 -8.52
C PHE A 196 3.49 -18.25 -7.15
N ILE A 197 3.00 -17.07 -6.72
CA ILE A 197 3.35 -16.50 -5.41
C ILE A 197 2.35 -16.98 -4.36
N GLY A 198 2.58 -18.17 -3.83
CA GLY A 198 1.94 -18.65 -2.59
C GLY A 198 2.90 -18.53 -1.41
N SER A 199 2.47 -17.91 -0.30
CA SER A 199 3.29 -17.79 0.93
C SER A 199 3.53 -19.12 1.67
N ASN A 200 3.04 -20.24 1.11
CA ASN A 200 3.10 -21.58 1.68
C ASN A 200 4.02 -22.53 0.90
N ASN A 201 4.90 -22.03 0.03
CA ASN A 201 5.87 -22.85 -0.72
C ASN A 201 6.96 -23.54 0.15
N TRP A 202 6.78 -23.58 1.47
CA TRP A 202 7.70 -24.19 2.44
C TRP A 202 7.01 -25.18 3.39
N VAL A 203 5.76 -25.58 3.14
CA VAL A 203 5.10 -26.62 3.95
C VAL A 203 5.73 -27.98 3.68
N ILE A 204 6.52 -28.48 4.62
CA ILE A 204 7.23 -29.77 4.54
C ILE A 204 6.27 -30.95 4.82
N SER A 205 5.19 -30.76 5.60
CA SER A 205 4.04 -31.69 5.68
C SER A 205 2.86 -31.10 6.48
N GLY A 206 1.63 -31.52 6.17
CA GLY A 206 0.40 -31.08 6.84
C GLY A 206 0.32 -31.41 8.34
N LYS A 207 1.12 -32.36 8.85
CA LYS A 207 1.19 -32.68 10.29
C LYS A 207 1.91 -31.62 11.13
N ARG A 208 2.55 -30.61 10.51
CA ARG A 208 3.32 -29.56 11.22
C ARG A 208 2.75 -28.15 11.06
N SER A 209 1.61 -27.99 10.39
CA SER A 209 0.96 -26.69 10.20
C SER A 209 -0.20 -26.53 11.17
N ALA A 210 -0.07 -25.63 12.14
CA ALA A 210 -1.04 -25.37 13.20
C ALA A 210 -2.25 -24.53 12.74
N LEU A 211 -2.89 -24.93 11.64
CA LEU A 211 -4.14 -24.32 11.17
C LEU A 211 -5.19 -25.42 11.00
N GLU A 212 -5.92 -25.69 12.09
CA GLU A 212 -7.16 -26.48 12.10
C GLU A 212 -8.29 -25.72 11.41
N ARG A 213 -8.19 -25.54 10.09
CA ARG A 213 -9.36 -25.24 9.27
C ARG A 213 -9.35 -26.16 8.06
N ASN A 214 -10.16 -27.22 8.17
CA ASN A 214 -10.58 -28.01 7.03
C ASN A 214 -11.33 -27.09 6.08
N LEU A 215 -10.73 -26.82 4.91
CA LEU A 215 -11.44 -26.23 3.78
C LEU A 215 -12.28 -27.36 3.18
N VAL A 216 -13.61 -27.18 3.26
CA VAL A 216 -14.62 -28.01 2.58
C VAL A 216 -14.73 -27.56 1.14
#